data_AF-A0A017RYP2-F1
#
_entry.id   AF-A0A017RYP2-F1
#
_cell.length_a   1.000
_cell.length_b   1.000
_cell.length_c   1.000
_cell.angle_alpha   90.00
_cell.angle_beta   90.00
_cell.angle_gamma   90.00
#
_symmetry.space_group_name_H-M   'P 1'
#
loop_
_entity.id
_entity.type
_entity.pdbx_description
1 polymer ?
#
loop_
_entity_poly.entity_id
_entity_poly.type
_entity_poly.pdbx_seq_one_letter_code
_entity_poly.pdbx_strand_id
1 'polypeptide(L)' 'MATKKKELKFQEALERLSNIVEKMEDKDLSLEDSLKLFQDGMELAALCNKQLDEAERKINIVIKGKHGELIEEGFMPEEE' A
#
# COMPACT_ATOMS: atom_id res chain seq x y z
N MET A 1 -26.58 -7.24 -12.52
CA MET A 1 -26.20 -7.49 -11.11
C MET A 1 -24.81 -6.91 -10.91
N ALA A 2 -24.67 -5.82 -10.16
CA ALA A 2 -23.39 -5.13 -10.01
C ALA A 2 -22.51 -5.91 -9.01
N THR A 3 -21.47 -6.56 -9.51
CA THR A 3 -20.43 -7.19 -8.70
C THR A 3 -19.64 -6.07 -8.01
N LYS A 4 -20.03 -5.75 -6.77
CA LYS A 4 -19.29 -4.83 -5.90
C LYS A 4 -17.92 -5.49 -5.65
N LYS A 5 -16.91 -5.09 -6.41
CA LYS A 5 -15.51 -5.53 -6.27
C LYS A 5 -15.16 -5.35 -4.79
N LYS A 6 -14.98 -6.47 -4.08
CA LYS A 6 -14.68 -6.47 -2.66
C LYS A 6 -13.32 -5.79 -2.52
N GLU A 7 -13.31 -4.54 -2.06
CA GLU A 7 -12.05 -3.83 -1.86
C GLU A 7 -11.21 -4.63 -0.86
N LEU A 8 -10.00 -4.98 -1.29
CA LEU A 8 -9.08 -5.77 -0.49
C LEU A 8 -8.67 -4.94 0.73
N LYS A 9 -8.73 -5.50 1.94
CA LYS A 9 -8.31 -4.77 3.14
C LYS A 9 -6.80 -4.56 3.13
N PHE A 10 -6.33 -3.47 3.73
CA PHE A 10 -4.90 -3.18 3.88
C PHE A 10 -4.08 -4.38 4.40
N GLN A 11 -4.52 -5.02 5.48
CA GLN A 11 -3.80 -6.17 6.06
C GLN A 11 -3.70 -7.35 5.06
N GLU A 12 -4.78 -7.63 4.33
CA GLU A 12 -4.80 -8.70 3.32
C GLU A 12 -3.90 -8.35 2.12
N ALA A 13 -3.81 -7.05 1.75
CA ALA A 13 -2.95 -6.58 0.67
C ALA A 13 -1.47 -6.72 1.06
N LEU A 14 -1.15 -6.33 2.29
CA LEU A 14 0.19 -6.41 2.84
C LEU A 14 0.66 -7.87 2.98
N GLU A 15 -0.20 -8.75 3.50
CA GLU A 15 0.10 -10.18 3.61
C GLU A 15 0.39 -10.81 2.23
N ARG A 16 -0.43 -10.47 1.21
CA ARG A 16 -0.18 -10.94 -0.16
C ARG A 16 1.12 -10.40 -0.73
N LEU A 17 1.45 -9.14 -0.47
CA LEU A 17 2.71 -8.54 -0.91
C LEU A 17 3.91 -9.25 -0.28
N SER A 18 3.87 -9.55 1.02
CA SER A 18 4.91 -10.32 1.71
C SER A 18 5.08 -11.72 1.10
N ASN A 19 3.97 -12.42 0.82
CA ASN A 19 4.00 -13.72 0.17
C ASN A 19 4.56 -13.67 -1.26
N ILE A 20 4.35 -12.57 -1.99
CA ILE A 20 4.94 -12.36 -3.32
C ILE A 20 6.46 -12.21 -3.17
N VAL A 21 6.92 -11.39 -2.23
CA VAL A 21 8.36 -11.19 -1.98
C VAL A 21 9.03 -12.52 -1.63
N GLU A 22 8.44 -13.30 -0.73
CA GLU A 22 8.95 -14.63 -0.36
C GLU A 22 9.05 -15.56 -1.58
N LYS A 23 8.05 -15.57 -2.47
CA LYS A 23 8.09 -16.37 -3.70
C LYS A 23 9.14 -15.89 -4.70
N MET A 24 9.40 -14.59 -4.75
CA MET A 24 10.43 -14.01 -5.63
C MET A 24 11.85 -14.36 -5.18
N GLU A 25 12.04 -14.79 -3.93
CA GLU A 25 13.32 -15.29 -3.41
C GLU A 25 13.61 -16.76 -3.80
N ASP A 26 12.62 -17.46 -4.37
CA ASP A 26 12.79 -18.82 -4.84
C ASP A 26 13.71 -18.87 -6.08
N LYS A 27 14.72 -19.74 -6.03
CA LYS A 27 15.75 -19.89 -7.08
C LYS A 27 15.22 -20.62 -8.31
N ASP A 28 14.14 -21.37 -8.17
CA ASP A 28 13.52 -22.12 -9.27
C ASP A 28 12.41 -21.33 -9.98
N LEU A 29 12.22 -20.06 -9.61
CA LEU A 29 11.20 -19.20 -10.22
C LEU A 29 11.57 -18.84 -11.66
N SER A 30 10.66 -19.13 -12.59
CA SER A 30 10.87 -18.81 -14.01
C SER A 30 10.82 -17.30 -14.24
N LEU A 31 11.51 -16.79 -15.27
CA LEU A 31 11.48 -15.38 -15.62
C LEU A 31 10.06 -14.86 -15.87
N GLU A 32 9.21 -15.67 -16.50
CA GLU A 32 7.82 -15.29 -16.78
C GLU A 32 7.00 -15.18 -15.49
N ASP A 33 7.20 -16.08 -14.54
CA ASP A 33 6.53 -16.04 -13.24
C ASP A 33 7.05 -14.89 -12.37
N SER A 34 8.35 -14.60 -12.43
CA SER A 34 8.95 -13.43 -11.77
C SER A 34 8.33 -12.12 -12.28
N LEU A 35 8.09 -12.01 -13.59
CA LEU A 35 7.43 -10.83 -14.17
C LEU A 35 5.98 -10.69 -13.73
N LYS A 36 5.23 -11.80 -13.64
CA LYS A 36 3.85 -11.79 -13.14
C LYS A 36 3.79 -11.40 -11.67
N LEU A 37 4.62 -12.02 -10.83
CA LEU A 37 4.71 -11.71 -9.40
C LEU A 37 5.12 -10.25 -9.16
N PHE A 38 6.04 -9.73 -9.96
CA PHE A 38 6.42 -8.32 -9.89
C PHE A 38 5.27 -7.38 -10.22
N GLN A 39 4.49 -7.65 -11.28
CA GLN A 39 3.32 -6.85 -11.63
C GLN A 39 2.26 -6.89 -10.52
N ASP A 40 1.94 -8.09 -10.03
CA ASP A 40 0.99 -8.27 -8.93
C ASP A 40 1.45 -7.53 -7.66
N GLY A 41 2.75 -7.60 -7.35
CA GLY A 41 3.37 -6.90 -6.24
C GLY A 41 3.28 -5.37 -6.38
N MET A 42 3.49 -4.84 -7.58
CA MET A 42 3.36 -3.40 -7.86
C MET A 42 1.91 -2.91 -7.67
N GLU A 43 0.93 -3.68 -8.13
CA GLU A 43 -0.48 -3.33 -7.92
C GLU A 43 -0.87 -3.34 -6.43
N LEU A 44 -0.40 -4.33 -5.67
CA LEU A 44 -0.65 -4.41 -4.23
C LEU A 44 0.06 -3.28 -3.47
N ALA A 45 1.29 -2.95 -3.83
CA ALA A 45 2.02 -1.83 -3.23
C ALA A 45 1.31 -0.50 -3.48
N ALA A 46 0.83 -0.26 -4.71
CA ALA A 46 0.04 0.93 -5.04
C ALA A 46 -1.27 0.99 -4.24
N LEU A 47 -1.93 -0.15 -4.05
CA LEU A 47 -3.14 -0.25 -3.23
C LEU A 47 -2.87 0.06 -1.75
N CYS A 48 -1.77 -0.46 -1.19
CA CYS A 48 -1.37 -0.19 0.18
C CYS A 48 -1.08 1.30 0.39
N ASN A 49 -0.28 1.92 -0.50
CA ASN A 49 0.01 3.35 -0.44
C ASN A 49 -1.27 4.19 -0.50
N LYS A 50 -2.18 3.89 -1.43
CA LYS A 50 -3.46 4.60 -1.51
C LYS A 50 -4.27 4.53 -0.21
N GLN A 51 -4.31 3.36 0.44
CA GLN A 51 -5.02 3.21 1.71
C GLN A 51 -4.35 3.99 2.85
N LEU A 52 -3.02 4.05 2.86
CA LEU A 52 -2.26 4.86 3.82
C LEU A 52 -2.50 6.36 3.60
N ASP A 53 -2.43 6.83 2.35
CA ASP A 53 -2.71 8.23 1.98
C ASP A 53 -4.13 8.64 2.43
N GLU A 54 -5.11 7.76 2.23
CA GLU A 54 -6.50 8.02 2.66
C GLU A 54 -6.63 8.07 4.18
N ALA A 55 -5.89 7.22 4.91
CA ALA A 55 -5.87 7.23 6.37
C ALA A 55 -5.20 8.51 6.90
N GLU A 56 -4.06 8.90 6.33
CA GLU A 56 -3.33 10.12 6.67
C GLU A 56 -4.20 11.36 6.44
N ARG A 57 -4.86 11.46 5.27
CA ARG A 57 -5.80 12.56 4.99
C ARG A 57 -6.92 12.66 6.02
N LYS A 58 -7.49 11.52 6.45
CA LYS A 58 -8.55 11.50 7.48
C LYS A 58 -8.02 12.00 8.82
N ILE A 59 -6.82 11.59 9.22
CA ILE A 59 -6.15 12.08 10.43
C ILE A 59 -5.94 13.60 10.34
N ASN A 60 -5.38 14.08 9.22
CA ASN A 60 -5.12 15.50 8.99
C ASN A 60 -6.41 16.34 9.03
N ILE A 61 -7.52 15.86 8.48
CA ILE A 61 -8.82 16.55 8.57
C ILE A 61 -9.32 16.64 10.02
N VAL A 62 -9.18 15.56 10.81
CA VAL A 62 -9.60 15.54 12.22
C VAL A 62 -8.75 16.51 13.06
N ILE A 63 -7.45 16.61 12.78
CA ILE A 63 -6.56 17.57 13.44
C ILE A 63 -6.94 19.01 13.06
N LYS A 64 -7.19 19.30 11.77
CA LYS A 64 -7.67 20.62 11.30
C LYS A 64 -8.94 21.07 12.03
N GLY A 65 -9.89 20.15 12.26
CA GLY A 65 -11.13 20.43 12.99
C GLY A 65 -10.95 20.71 14.49
N LYS A 66 -9.82 20.31 15.10
CA LYS A 66 -9.52 20.53 16.53
C LYS A 66 -8.56 21.68 16.81
N HIS A 67 -7.78 22.16 15.83
CA HIS A 67 -6.75 23.18 16.10
C HIS A 67 -6.58 24.30 15.07
N GLY A 68 -7.34 24.36 13.97
CA GLY A 68 -7.44 25.57 13.13
C GLY A 68 -6.16 26.03 12.38
N GLU A 69 -4.98 25.49 12.64
CA GLU A 69 -3.73 25.87 11.98
C GLU A 69 -3.03 24.67 11.34
N LEU A 70 -2.56 24.88 10.10
CA LEU A 70 -1.86 23.89 9.28
C LEU A 70 -0.41 23.80 9.72
N ILE A 71 0.03 22.62 10.16
CA ILE A 71 1.44 22.24 10.07
C ILE A 71 1.49 21.11 9.04
N GLU A 72 1.69 21.47 7.77
CA GLU A 72 2.15 20.51 6.76
C GLU A 72 3.67 20.39 6.93
N GLU A 73 4.12 19.58 7.89
CA GLU A 73 5.45 19.00 7.77
C GLU A 73 5.29 17.75 6.91
N GLY A 74 5.60 17.91 5.63
CA GLY A 74 5.79 16.76 4.75
C GLY A 74 6.75 15.81 5.44
N PHE A 75 6.32 14.55 5.59
CA PHE A 75 7.14 13.48 6.13
C PHE A 75 8.43 13.39 5.32
N MET A 76 9.50 14.04 5.78
CA MET A 76 10.85 13.78 5.34
C MET A 76 11.30 12.58 6.15
N PRO A 77 11.43 11.36 5.58
CA PRO A 77 12.13 10.31 6.28
C PRO A 77 13.54 10.84 6.58
N GLU A 78 13.92 10.88 7.85
CA GLU A 78 15.29 11.13 8.25
C GLU A 78 16.14 10.05 7.56
N GLU A 79 16.92 10.45 6.55
CA GLU A 79 18.01 9.62 6.04
C GLU A 79 19.06 9.50 7.15
N GLU A 80 19.16 8.32 7.76
CA GLU A 80 20.33 7.91 8.57
C GLU A 80 21.56 7.68 7.70
#